data_AF-A0A453CES4-F1
#
_entry.id   AF-A0A453CES4-F1
#
_cell.length_a   1.000
_cell.length_b   1.000
_cell.length_c   1.000
_cell.angle_alpha   90.00
_cell.angle_beta   90.00
_cell.angle_gamma   90.00
#
_symmetry.space_group_name_H-M   'P 1'
#
loop_
_entity.id
_entity.type
_entity.pdbx_description
1 polymer ?
#
loop_
_entity_poly.entity_id
_entity_poly.type
_entity_poly.pdbx_seq_one_letter_code
_entity_poly.pdbx_strand_id
1 'polypeptide(L)'
;MGEEIGAEMAVRFLEQLLQYGDYTVRRAVPLALALLSISNPKVYIMDTLSRLSHDSDIFVSMASIISMGLIGAGTNNSRIAQILRDLSNHPDDNHLFCVRIAQGLVHLGKGLLTLDPWHSDRFLSSPVALAGIVTVLHTCLNMQSTILEEYPYMLYTLVLAMQPRMLLTVDEDLKPLPVPVRVGQAVDVVGQPGQPRTISGFRTHKTPIVLAAGERAELATEKYIPLAPVLEGFVILRKNPDYCED
;
A
#
# COMPACT_ATOMS: atom_id res chain seq x y z
N MET A 1 7.12 3.74 10.16
CA MET A 1 5.79 3.56 9.56
C MET A 1 4.82 4.69 9.95
N GLY A 2 4.75 5.12 11.22
CA GLY A 2 3.82 6.17 11.64
C GLY A 2 4.18 7.60 11.22
N GLU A 3 5.46 7.90 10.98
CA GLU A 3 5.92 9.23 10.55
C GLU A 3 6.59 9.18 9.17
N GLU A 4 6.18 10.08 8.27
CA GLU A 4 6.74 10.16 6.91
C GLU A 4 8.20 10.60 6.92
N ILE A 5 8.55 11.58 7.75
CA ILE A 5 9.91 12.13 7.87
C ILE A 5 10.85 11.05 8.42
N GLY A 6 10.44 10.37 9.50
CA GLY A 6 11.22 9.28 10.09
C GLY A 6 11.42 8.12 9.12
N ALA A 7 10.42 7.80 8.30
CA ALA A 7 10.54 6.78 7.27
C ALA A 7 11.58 7.17 6.20
N GLU A 8 11.61 8.42 5.75
CA GLU A 8 12.59 8.90 4.77
C GLU A 8 14.02 8.94 5.34
N MET A 9 14.17 9.31 6.61
CA MET A 9 15.45 9.23 7.31
C MET A 9 15.93 7.77 7.44
N ALA A 10 15.04 6.85 7.77
CA ALA A 10 15.35 5.43 7.87
C ALA A 10 15.76 4.82 6.52
N VAL A 11 15.14 5.24 5.41
CA VAL A 11 15.54 4.81 4.06
C VAL A 11 16.99 5.20 3.77
N ARG A 12 17.39 6.45 4.07
CA ARG A 12 18.79 6.90 3.87
C ARG A 12 19.77 6.08 4.70
N PHE A 13 19.41 5.76 5.93
CA PHE A 13 20.24 4.91 6.80
C PHE A 13 20.39 3.49 6.25
N LEU A 14 19.31 2.90 5.72
CA LEU A 14 19.33 1.58 5.09
C LEU A 14 20.21 1.55 3.83
N GLU A 15 20.28 2.64 3.06
CA GLU A 15 21.17 2.74 1.91
C GLU A 15 22.65 2.77 2.30
N GLN A 16 22.97 3.43 3.42
CA GLN A 16 24.31 3.37 3.97
C GLN A 16 24.64 1.93 4.42
N LEU A 17 23.71 1.24 5.07
CA LEU A 17 23.88 -0.17 5.43
C LEU A 17 24.03 -1.08 4.21
N LEU A 18 23.41 -0.74 3.07
CA LEU A 18 23.60 -1.49 1.83
C LEU A 18 25.06 -1.40 1.32
N GLN A 19 25.72 -0.25 1.51
CA GLN A 19 27.08 -0.01 1.04
C GLN A 19 28.15 -0.59 1.98
N TYR A 20 27.93 -0.50 3.29
CA TYR A 20 28.94 -0.85 4.31
C TYR A 20 28.61 -2.14 5.08
N GLY A 21 27.43 -2.72 4.88
CA GLY A 21 26.96 -3.87 5.65
C GLY A 21 27.53 -5.20 5.17
N ASP A 22 27.59 -6.15 6.10
CA ASP A 22 27.90 -7.54 5.80
C ASP A 22 26.87 -8.17 4.86
N TYR A 23 27.24 -9.29 4.25
CA TYR A 23 26.40 -10.00 3.29
C TYR A 23 25.01 -10.38 3.83
N THR A 24 24.91 -10.74 5.10
CA THR A 24 23.65 -11.02 5.79
C THR A 24 22.77 -9.78 5.93
N VAL A 25 23.39 -8.64 6.24
CA VAL A 25 22.71 -7.34 6.36
C VAL A 25 22.18 -6.91 4.99
N ARG A 26 22.99 -7.03 3.93
CA ARG A 26 22.60 -6.69 2.55
C ARG A 26 21.36 -7.46 2.08
N ARG A 27 21.18 -8.71 2.51
CA ARG A 27 19.98 -9.52 2.23
C ARG A 27 18.73 -9.02 2.95
N ALA A 28 18.87 -8.46 4.16
CA ALA A 28 17.75 -7.95 4.95
C ALA A 28 17.29 -6.55 4.54
N VAL A 29 18.18 -5.74 3.92
CA VAL A 29 17.89 -4.35 3.54
C VAL A 29 16.67 -4.21 2.60
N PRO A 30 16.54 -4.99 1.51
CA PRO A 30 15.35 -4.91 0.64
C PRO A 30 14.03 -5.14 1.39
N LEU A 31 14.02 -6.13 2.30
CA LEU A 31 12.85 -6.47 3.10
C LEU A 31 12.51 -5.36 4.11
N ALA A 32 13.52 -4.71 4.70
CA ALA A 32 13.33 -3.56 5.56
C ALA A 32 12.78 -2.34 4.78
N LEU A 33 13.26 -2.10 3.56
CA LEU A 33 12.72 -1.06 2.68
C LEU A 33 11.24 -1.33 2.31
N ALA A 34 10.89 -2.59 2.04
CA ALA A 34 9.51 -3.00 1.80
C ALA A 34 8.63 -2.74 3.02
N LEU A 35 9.09 -3.10 4.22
CA LEU A 35 8.37 -2.83 5.47
C LEU A 35 8.11 -1.33 5.64
N LEU A 36 9.06 -0.45 5.34
CA LEU A 36 8.83 1.00 5.49
C LEU A 36 7.80 1.57 4.50
N SER A 37 7.54 0.90 3.37
CA SER A 37 6.77 1.45 2.24
C SER A 37 5.72 0.48 1.67
N ILE A 38 5.03 -0.25 2.53
CA ILE A 38 3.98 -1.20 2.14
C ILE A 38 2.82 -0.48 1.45
N SER A 39 2.39 -1.00 0.29
CA SER A 39 1.30 -0.42 -0.53
C SER A 39 1.48 1.06 -0.90
N ASN A 40 2.68 1.63 -0.72
CA ASN A 40 3.04 3.00 -1.08
C ASN A 40 4.26 3.00 -2.02
N PRO A 41 4.05 2.93 -3.35
CA PRO A 41 5.13 2.86 -4.31
C PRO A 41 5.82 4.20 -4.51
N LYS A 42 6.76 4.53 -3.63
CA LYS A 42 7.68 5.67 -3.80
C LYS A 42 8.69 5.37 -4.90
N VAL A 43 8.83 6.28 -5.87
CA VAL A 43 9.72 6.11 -7.04
C VAL A 43 11.15 5.82 -6.65
N TYR A 44 11.65 6.51 -5.64
CA TYR A 44 13.01 6.31 -5.12
C TYR A 44 13.28 4.85 -4.68
N ILE A 45 12.35 4.26 -3.94
CA ILE A 45 12.49 2.90 -3.41
C ILE A 45 12.32 1.86 -4.53
N MET A 46 11.49 2.15 -5.53
CA MET A 46 11.39 1.29 -6.72
C MET A 46 12.70 1.24 -7.50
N ASP A 47 13.38 2.38 -7.66
CA ASP A 47 14.65 2.46 -8.41
C ASP A 47 15.82 1.83 -7.64
N THR A 48 15.82 1.84 -6.30
CA THR A 48 16.80 1.10 -5.51
C THR A 48 16.57 -0.41 -5.61
N LEU A 49 15.33 -0.88 -5.46
CA LEU A 49 15.00 -2.30 -5.56
C LEU A 49 15.19 -2.87 -6.97
N SER A 50 14.91 -2.09 -8.01
CA SER A 50 15.16 -2.49 -9.41
C SER A 50 16.64 -2.67 -9.72
N ARG A 51 17.53 -1.94 -9.04
CA ARG A 51 18.98 -2.16 -9.14
C ARG A 51 19.38 -3.45 -8.42
N LEU A 52 18.81 -3.69 -7.25
CA LEU A 52 19.08 -4.89 -6.44
C LEU A 52 18.49 -6.18 -7.01
N SER A 53 17.47 -6.11 -7.87
CA SER A 53 16.92 -7.29 -8.54
C SER A 53 17.87 -7.92 -9.58
N HIS A 54 18.82 -7.14 -10.12
CA HIS A 54 19.81 -7.60 -11.09
C HIS A 54 21.18 -7.94 -10.47
N ASP A 55 21.22 -8.00 -9.15
CA ASP A 55 22.44 -8.31 -8.39
C ASP A 55 22.89 -9.75 -8.65
N SER A 56 24.21 -10.01 -8.56
CA SER A 56 24.77 -11.36 -8.74
C SER A 56 24.33 -12.33 -7.63
N ASP A 57 23.96 -11.78 -6.48
CA ASP A 57 23.52 -12.53 -5.31
C ASP A 57 22.05 -12.93 -5.42
N ILE A 58 21.82 -14.23 -5.67
CA ILE A 58 20.50 -14.86 -5.80
C ILE A 58 19.54 -14.45 -4.66
N PHE A 59 20.01 -14.51 -3.41
CA PHE A 59 19.19 -14.20 -2.24
C PHE A 59 18.79 -12.72 -2.17
N VAL A 60 19.67 -11.80 -2.56
CA VAL A 60 19.39 -10.36 -2.57
C VAL A 60 18.41 -10.04 -3.71
N SER A 61 18.60 -10.65 -4.88
CA SER A 61 17.70 -10.53 -6.02
C SER A 61 16.28 -11.00 -5.68
N MET A 62 16.14 -12.21 -5.13
CA MET A 62 14.85 -12.78 -4.71
C MET A 62 14.16 -11.92 -3.65
N ALA A 63 14.89 -11.48 -2.62
CA ALA A 63 14.36 -10.59 -1.59
C ALA A 63 13.88 -9.25 -2.18
N SER A 64 14.61 -8.71 -3.14
CA SER A 64 14.25 -7.45 -3.82
C SER A 64 13.01 -7.59 -4.69
N ILE A 65 12.85 -8.71 -5.40
CA ILE A 65 11.66 -9.01 -6.22
C ILE A 65 10.40 -9.05 -5.36
N ILE A 66 10.44 -9.77 -4.23
CA ILE A 66 9.28 -9.84 -3.32
C ILE A 66 9.03 -8.49 -2.64
N SER A 67 10.09 -7.78 -2.28
CA SER A 67 10.00 -6.41 -1.76
C SER A 67 9.29 -5.47 -2.72
N MET A 68 9.58 -5.55 -4.03
CA MET A 68 8.85 -4.80 -5.06
C MET A 68 7.37 -5.18 -5.12
N GLY A 69 7.05 -6.48 -4.99
CA GLY A 69 5.68 -6.96 -4.92
C GLY A 69 4.90 -6.40 -3.72
N LEU A 70 5.53 -6.35 -2.53
CA LEU A 70 4.93 -5.83 -1.30
C LEU A 70 4.70 -4.31 -1.34
N ILE A 71 5.64 -3.54 -1.88
CA ILE A 71 5.50 -2.09 -2.04
C ILE A 71 4.39 -1.74 -3.05
N GLY A 72 4.33 -2.50 -4.14
CA GLY A 72 3.31 -2.35 -5.17
C GLY A 72 1.95 -2.97 -4.81
N ALA A 73 1.82 -3.60 -3.65
CA ALA A 73 0.67 -4.43 -3.35
C ALA A 73 -0.65 -3.67 -3.43
N GLY A 74 -1.55 -4.11 -4.31
CA GLY A 74 -2.87 -3.51 -4.46
C GLY A 74 -2.92 -2.16 -5.18
N THR A 75 -1.79 -1.63 -5.64
CA THR A 75 -1.71 -0.30 -6.27
C THR A 75 -1.84 -0.35 -7.80
N ASN A 76 -1.71 -1.55 -8.39
CA ASN A 76 -1.71 -1.76 -9.84
C ASN A 76 -0.76 -0.81 -10.59
N ASN A 77 0.41 -0.53 -10.00
CA ASN A 77 1.38 0.39 -10.60
C ASN A 77 2.01 -0.21 -11.86
N SER A 78 1.83 0.47 -13.00
CA SER A 78 2.29 0.01 -14.32
C SER A 78 3.80 -0.15 -14.40
N ARG A 79 4.57 0.71 -13.73
CA ARG A 79 6.04 0.66 -13.75
C ARG A 79 6.59 -0.59 -13.06
N ILE A 80 6.07 -0.94 -11.87
CA ILE A 80 6.47 -2.18 -11.17
C ILE A 80 6.06 -3.40 -12.00
N ALA A 81 4.86 -3.38 -12.57
CA ALA A 81 4.39 -4.48 -13.41
C ALA A 81 5.25 -4.70 -14.66
N GLN A 82 5.77 -3.62 -15.28
CA GLN A 82 6.72 -3.72 -16.40
C GLN A 82 8.06 -4.32 -15.95
N ILE A 83 8.67 -3.80 -14.88
CA ILE A 83 9.93 -4.31 -14.34
C ILE A 83 9.84 -5.80 -14.00
N LEU A 84 8.74 -6.23 -13.36
CA LEU A 84 8.52 -7.64 -13.04
C LEU A 84 8.28 -8.52 -14.28
N ARG A 85 7.78 -7.97 -15.38
CA ARG A 85 7.68 -8.71 -16.65
C ARG A 85 9.05 -8.86 -17.30
N ASP A 86 9.87 -7.83 -17.27
CA ASP A 86 11.22 -7.89 -17.82
C ASP A 86 12.08 -8.92 -17.06
N LEU A 87 11.94 -8.97 -15.73
CA LEU A 87 12.59 -9.97 -14.86
C LEU A 87 12.05 -11.40 -15.02
N SER A 88 10.89 -11.60 -15.65
CA SER A 88 10.33 -12.94 -15.87
C SER A 88 11.09 -13.76 -16.92
N ASN A 89 11.99 -13.13 -17.68
CA ASN A 89 12.82 -13.79 -18.68
C ASN A 89 14.09 -14.44 -18.11
N HIS A 90 14.30 -14.40 -16.79
CA HIS A 90 15.43 -15.07 -16.15
C HIS A 90 15.29 -16.60 -16.19
N PRO A 91 16.39 -17.36 -16.41
CA PRO A 91 16.35 -18.79 -16.64
C PRO A 91 16.08 -19.65 -15.39
N ASP A 92 16.18 -19.07 -14.19
CA ASP A 92 16.05 -19.83 -12.94
C ASP A 92 14.60 -19.97 -12.47
N ASP A 93 14.15 -21.21 -12.25
CA ASP A 93 12.78 -21.53 -11.83
C ASP A 93 12.40 -20.88 -10.48
N ASN A 94 13.34 -20.81 -9.54
CA ASN A 94 13.12 -20.20 -8.22
C ASN A 94 12.92 -18.68 -8.32
N HIS A 95 13.66 -18.02 -9.21
CA HIS A 95 13.47 -16.58 -9.45
C HIS A 95 12.11 -16.34 -10.12
N LEU A 96 11.74 -17.17 -11.09
CA LEU A 96 10.45 -17.09 -11.76
C LEU A 96 9.28 -17.26 -10.79
N PHE A 97 9.40 -18.16 -9.80
CA PHE A 97 8.40 -18.32 -8.75
C PHE A 97 8.22 -17.06 -7.91
N CYS A 98 9.32 -16.44 -7.46
CA CYS A 98 9.29 -15.17 -6.72
C CYS A 98 8.69 -14.02 -7.55
N VAL A 99 9.02 -13.94 -8.85
CA VAL A 99 8.46 -12.94 -9.77
C VAL A 99 6.95 -13.10 -9.89
N ARG A 100 6.44 -14.34 -10.02
CA ARG A 100 4.99 -14.60 -10.10
C ARG A 100 4.25 -14.21 -8.83
N ILE A 101 4.83 -14.50 -7.65
CA ILE A 101 4.26 -14.04 -6.38
C ILE A 101 4.20 -12.52 -6.35
N ALA A 102 5.28 -11.83 -6.71
CA ALA A 102 5.34 -10.37 -6.74
C ALA A 102 4.30 -9.79 -7.70
N GLN A 103 4.13 -10.36 -8.90
CA GLN A 103 3.10 -9.96 -9.86
C GLN A 103 1.69 -10.15 -9.31
N GLY A 104 1.44 -11.26 -8.60
CA GLY A 104 0.17 -11.51 -7.92
C GLY A 104 -0.14 -10.48 -6.85
N LEU A 105 0.87 -10.06 -6.08
CA LEU A 105 0.73 -9.01 -5.05
C LEU A 105 0.43 -7.64 -5.66
N VAL A 106 1.06 -7.25 -6.78
CA VAL A 106 0.78 -5.96 -7.44
C VAL A 106 -0.68 -5.85 -7.90
N HIS A 107 -1.25 -6.95 -8.40
CA HIS A 107 -2.63 -7.02 -8.88
C HIS A 107 -3.62 -7.57 -7.84
N LEU A 108 -3.27 -7.54 -6.56
CA LEU A 108 -4.07 -8.09 -5.47
C LEU A 108 -5.49 -7.49 -5.47
N GLY A 109 -6.50 -8.36 -5.53
CA GLY A 109 -7.91 -7.94 -5.66
C GLY A 109 -8.22 -7.09 -6.89
N LYS A 110 -7.46 -7.24 -8.00
CA LYS A 110 -7.49 -6.35 -9.18
C LYS A 110 -7.11 -4.89 -8.88
N GLY A 111 -6.39 -4.63 -7.78
CA GLY A 111 -6.07 -3.28 -7.29
C GLY A 111 -7.11 -2.72 -6.31
N LEU A 112 -8.05 -3.55 -5.82
CA LEU A 112 -9.06 -3.13 -4.85
C LEU A 112 -8.68 -3.40 -3.40
N LEU A 113 -7.64 -4.20 -3.17
CA LEU A 113 -7.22 -4.64 -1.84
C LEU A 113 -5.80 -4.14 -1.57
N THR A 114 -5.54 -3.64 -0.37
CA THR A 114 -4.23 -3.15 0.11
C THR A 114 -3.71 -4.00 1.26
N LEU A 115 -2.41 -3.86 1.55
CA LEU A 115 -1.72 -4.50 2.68
C LEU A 115 -1.26 -3.52 3.74
N ASP A 116 -1.67 -2.25 3.64
CA ASP A 116 -1.28 -1.22 4.61
C ASP A 116 -1.89 -1.56 5.98
N PRO A 117 -1.09 -1.74 7.06
CA PRO A 117 -1.62 -2.09 8.39
C PRO A 117 -2.26 -0.90 9.12
N TRP A 118 -2.15 0.30 8.55
CA TRP A 118 -2.65 1.55 9.10
C TRP A 118 -4.08 1.84 8.65
N HIS A 119 -4.89 2.30 9.60
CA HIS A 119 -6.30 2.61 9.40
C HIS A 119 -6.63 4.01 9.93
N SER A 120 -7.68 4.62 9.40
CA SER A 120 -8.19 5.93 9.81
C SER A 120 -7.11 6.99 9.71
N ASP A 121 -6.70 7.33 8.49
CA ASP A 121 -5.76 8.42 8.24
C ASP A 121 -4.40 8.23 8.95
N ARG A 122 -3.96 6.97 9.03
CA ARG A 122 -2.73 6.51 9.72
C ARG A 122 -2.71 6.75 11.23
N PHE A 123 -3.88 6.97 11.84
CA PHE A 123 -3.97 7.15 13.29
C PHE A 123 -3.90 5.81 14.05
N LEU A 124 -4.51 4.76 13.53
CA LEU A 124 -4.59 3.45 14.18
C LEU A 124 -3.74 2.42 13.44
N SER A 125 -2.90 1.70 14.18
CA SER A 125 -2.19 0.53 13.65
C SER A 125 -2.89 -0.74 14.13
N SER A 126 -3.20 -1.64 13.19
CA SER A 126 -3.75 -2.95 13.54
C SER A 126 -2.60 -3.93 13.87
N PRO A 127 -2.53 -4.46 15.10
CA PRO A 127 -1.42 -5.34 15.49
C PRO A 127 -1.46 -6.68 14.73
N VAL A 128 -2.64 -7.12 14.31
CA VAL A 128 -2.85 -8.38 13.57
C VAL A 128 -2.30 -8.30 12.15
N ALA A 129 -2.57 -7.20 11.43
CA ALA A 129 -2.03 -7.02 10.08
C ALA A 129 -0.50 -6.88 10.12
N LEU A 130 0.02 -6.15 11.10
CA LEU A 130 1.46 -5.99 11.29
C LEU A 130 2.13 -7.33 11.59
N ALA A 131 1.55 -8.15 12.47
CA ALA A 131 2.05 -9.49 12.76
C ALA A 131 2.11 -10.36 11.49
N GLY A 132 1.05 -10.36 10.66
CA GLY A 132 1.01 -11.11 9.40
C GLY A 132 2.10 -10.68 8.40
N ILE A 133 2.35 -9.38 8.29
CA ILE A 133 3.41 -8.84 7.43
C ILE A 133 4.80 -9.22 7.95
N VAL A 134 5.04 -9.07 9.25
CA VAL A 134 6.33 -9.41 9.88
C VAL A 134 6.61 -10.91 9.78
N THR A 135 5.60 -11.77 9.91
CA THR A 135 5.79 -13.21 9.71
C THR A 135 6.22 -13.54 8.29
N VAL A 136 5.62 -12.91 7.27
CA VAL A 136 6.03 -13.09 5.87
C VAL A 136 7.46 -12.60 5.65
N LEU A 137 7.81 -11.41 6.16
CA LEU A 137 9.16 -10.87 6.01
C LEU A 137 10.21 -11.74 6.72
N HIS A 138 9.88 -12.32 7.87
CA HIS A 138 10.76 -13.25 8.56
C HIS A 138 10.96 -14.54 7.76
N THR A 139 9.90 -15.09 7.15
CA THR A 139 10.04 -16.25 6.24
C THR A 139 10.87 -15.89 5.00
N CYS A 140 10.79 -14.66 4.51
CA CYS A 140 11.58 -14.21 3.37
C CYS A 140 13.09 -14.14 3.62
N LEU A 141 13.55 -14.08 4.88
CA LEU A 141 14.99 -14.12 5.20
C LEU A 141 15.64 -15.45 4.82
N ASN A 142 14.87 -16.55 4.82
CA ASN A 142 15.32 -17.87 4.42
C ASN A 142 14.41 -18.45 3.31
N MET A 143 14.43 -17.78 2.16
CA MET A 143 13.52 -18.02 1.04
C MET A 143 13.58 -19.45 0.46
N GLN A 144 14.78 -20.02 0.36
CA GLN A 144 15.00 -21.32 -0.28
C GLN A 144 14.31 -22.45 0.50
N SER A 145 14.59 -22.56 1.79
CA SER A 145 14.04 -23.65 2.61
C SER A 145 12.56 -23.47 2.95
N THR A 146 12.08 -22.22 3.08
CA THR A 146 10.70 -21.97 3.54
C THR A 146 9.71 -21.85 2.39
N ILE A 147 9.82 -20.83 1.55
CA ILE A 147 8.80 -20.46 0.56
C ILE A 147 8.89 -21.33 -0.71
N LEU A 148 10.11 -21.71 -1.10
CA LEU A 148 10.37 -22.49 -2.32
C LEU A 148 10.24 -24.00 -2.12
N GLU A 149 10.57 -24.52 -0.92
CA GLU A 149 10.59 -25.95 -0.63
C GLU A 149 9.42 -26.39 0.28
N GLU A 150 9.51 -26.18 1.60
CA GLU A 150 8.66 -26.91 2.56
C GLU A 150 7.31 -26.24 2.88
N TYR A 151 7.25 -24.90 2.93
CA TYR A 151 6.12 -24.17 3.50
C TYR A 151 5.59 -23.00 2.63
N PRO A 152 5.12 -23.23 1.39
CA PRO A 152 4.51 -22.17 0.58
C PRO A 152 3.28 -21.52 1.22
N TYR A 153 2.57 -22.25 2.09
CA TYR A 153 1.36 -21.76 2.74
C TYR A 153 1.60 -20.63 3.73
N MET A 154 2.84 -20.39 4.16
CA MET A 154 3.17 -19.27 5.06
C MET A 154 2.82 -17.92 4.44
N LEU A 155 2.78 -17.83 3.10
CA LEU A 155 2.30 -16.65 2.38
C LEU A 155 0.82 -16.33 2.66
N TYR A 156 0.00 -17.30 3.07
CA TYR A 156 -1.41 -17.04 3.42
C TYR A 156 -1.59 -16.24 4.70
N THR A 157 -0.56 -16.13 5.55
CA THR A 157 -0.60 -15.22 6.72
C THR A 157 -0.81 -13.77 6.32
N LEU A 158 -0.47 -13.42 5.07
CA LEU A 158 -0.67 -12.10 4.47
C LEU A 158 -2.17 -11.73 4.32
N VAL A 159 -3.08 -12.72 4.32
CA VAL A 159 -4.54 -12.49 4.31
C VAL A 159 -4.99 -11.65 5.51
N LEU A 160 -4.29 -11.75 6.65
CA LEU A 160 -4.58 -10.96 7.85
C LEU A 160 -4.38 -9.45 7.64
N ALA A 161 -3.58 -9.06 6.65
CA ALA A 161 -3.32 -7.67 6.30
C ALA A 161 -4.15 -7.19 5.09
N MET A 162 -4.90 -8.07 4.42
CA MET A 162 -5.67 -7.69 3.24
C MET A 162 -6.92 -6.89 3.63
N GLN A 163 -7.00 -5.65 3.17
CA GLN A 163 -8.14 -4.75 3.41
C GLN A 163 -8.61 -4.07 2.12
N PRO A 164 -9.93 -3.82 1.95
CA PRO A 164 -10.45 -3.12 0.78
C PRO A 164 -10.10 -1.62 0.80
N ARG A 165 -9.59 -1.14 -0.32
CA ARG A 165 -9.15 0.25 -0.54
C ARG A 165 -10.24 1.16 -1.13
N MET A 166 -11.39 0.59 -1.49
CA MET A 166 -12.47 1.33 -2.11
C MET A 166 -13.25 2.15 -1.08
N LEU A 167 -13.54 3.41 -1.40
CA LEU A 167 -14.51 4.23 -0.70
C LEU A 167 -15.89 3.95 -1.29
N LEU A 168 -16.76 3.36 -0.48
CA LEU A 168 -18.14 3.06 -0.82
C LEU A 168 -19.07 3.73 0.20
N THR A 169 -20.01 4.51 -0.32
CA THR A 169 -21.00 5.22 0.49
C THR A 169 -22.33 4.47 0.49
N VAL A 170 -22.90 4.35 1.67
CA VAL A 170 -24.13 3.59 1.94
C VAL A 170 -25.13 4.48 2.67
N ASP A 171 -26.41 4.32 2.37
CA ASP A 171 -27.51 4.97 3.10
C ASP A 171 -27.82 4.25 4.44
N GLU A 172 -28.70 4.81 5.27
CA GLU A 172 -29.11 4.20 6.55
C GLU A 172 -29.77 2.81 6.36
N ASP A 173 -30.42 2.59 5.22
CA ASP A 173 -31.01 1.31 4.81
C ASP A 173 -29.99 0.29 4.25
N LEU A 174 -28.69 0.56 4.39
CA LEU A 174 -27.59 -0.25 3.84
C LEU A 174 -27.59 -0.38 2.31
N LYS A 175 -28.23 0.55 1.59
CA LYS A 175 -28.24 0.59 0.12
C LYS A 175 -27.07 1.42 -0.41
N PRO A 176 -26.37 0.98 -1.47
CA PRO A 176 -25.28 1.76 -2.05
C PRO A 176 -25.81 3.07 -2.62
N LEU A 177 -25.23 4.18 -2.20
CA LEU A 177 -25.64 5.52 -2.58
C LEU A 177 -24.48 6.21 -3.31
N PRO A 178 -24.58 6.48 -4.62
CA PRO A 178 -23.52 7.17 -5.36
C PRO A 178 -23.54 8.67 -5.03
N VAL A 179 -22.55 9.12 -4.25
CA VAL A 179 -22.40 10.53 -3.83
C VAL A 179 -21.14 11.12 -4.46
N PRO A 180 -21.17 12.39 -4.91
CA PRO A 180 -19.98 13.04 -5.42
C PRO A 180 -18.99 13.34 -4.27
N VAL A 181 -17.76 12.89 -4.46
CA VAL A 181 -16.63 13.02 -3.53
C VAL A 181 -15.48 13.73 -4.25
N ARG A 182 -14.81 14.66 -3.57
CA ARG A 182 -13.54 15.24 -4.01
C ARG A 182 -12.40 14.42 -3.44
N VAL A 183 -11.44 14.07 -4.29
CA VAL A 183 -10.25 13.33 -3.88
C VAL A 183 -9.02 14.21 -4.12
N GLY A 184 -8.09 14.21 -3.17
CA GLY A 184 -6.84 14.95 -3.28
C GLY A 184 -5.80 14.45 -2.29
N GLN A 185 -4.58 14.96 -2.36
CA GLN A 185 -3.55 14.63 -1.38
C GLN A 185 -3.95 15.21 -0.01
N ALA A 186 -3.69 14.44 1.05
CA ALA A 186 -3.88 14.86 2.41
C ALA A 186 -2.99 16.07 2.75
N VAL A 187 -3.61 17.15 3.24
CA VAL A 187 -2.91 18.34 3.76
C VAL A 187 -3.62 18.80 5.03
N ASP A 188 -2.88 19.31 6.02
CA ASP A 188 -3.48 19.67 7.32
C ASP A 188 -4.54 20.77 7.21
N VAL A 189 -4.24 21.87 6.52
CA VAL A 189 -5.22 22.94 6.24
C VAL A 189 -4.89 23.63 4.92
N VAL A 190 -5.84 23.62 4.00
CA VAL A 190 -5.83 24.38 2.74
C VAL A 190 -7.17 25.09 2.60
N GLY A 191 -7.20 26.34 2.13
CA GLY A 191 -8.44 27.06 1.86
C GLY A 191 -8.50 28.45 2.48
N GLN A 192 -9.66 29.07 2.39
CA GLN A 192 -9.88 30.40 2.96
C GLN A 192 -10.16 30.31 4.46
N PRO A 193 -9.77 31.32 5.26
CA PRO A 193 -10.14 31.41 6.67
C PRO A 193 -11.66 31.30 6.83
N GLY A 194 -12.13 30.31 7.59
CA GLY A 194 -13.56 30.05 7.84
C GLY A 194 -14.10 28.76 7.22
N GLN A 195 -13.47 28.22 6.17
CA GLN A 195 -13.79 26.89 5.63
C GLN A 195 -12.49 26.12 5.31
N PRO A 196 -11.81 25.60 6.35
CA PRO A 196 -10.61 24.82 6.15
C PRO A 196 -10.95 23.53 5.40
N ARG A 197 -10.15 23.18 4.39
CA ARG A 197 -10.19 21.90 3.69
C ARG A 197 -8.94 21.11 4.01
N THR A 198 -9.07 19.80 4.06
CA THR A 198 -7.97 18.86 4.36
C THR A 198 -7.40 18.21 3.10
N ILE A 199 -7.90 18.60 1.91
CA ILE A 199 -7.47 18.09 0.61
C ILE A 199 -6.95 19.18 -0.31
N SER A 200 -5.95 18.84 -1.12
CA SER A 200 -5.41 19.71 -2.18
C SER A 200 -6.15 19.61 -3.52
N GLY A 201 -7.16 18.73 -3.64
CA GLY A 201 -7.82 18.36 -4.90
C GLY A 201 -9.21 18.97 -5.12
N PHE A 202 -9.50 19.37 -6.37
CA PHE A 202 -10.80 19.93 -6.78
C PHE A 202 -11.62 19.00 -7.69
N ARG A 203 -11.04 17.88 -8.16
CA ARG A 203 -11.74 16.94 -9.04
C ARG A 203 -12.79 16.17 -8.27
N THR A 204 -14.02 16.20 -8.76
CA THR A 204 -15.14 15.43 -8.22
C THR A 204 -15.27 14.12 -8.96
N HIS A 205 -15.37 13.04 -8.19
CA HIS A 205 -15.67 11.70 -8.64
C HIS A 205 -16.97 11.22 -7.98
N LYS A 206 -17.62 10.20 -8.53
CA LYS A 206 -18.76 9.54 -7.89
C LYS A 206 -18.31 8.25 -7.24
N THR A 207 -18.81 7.95 -6.05
CA THR A 207 -18.56 6.67 -5.38
C THR A 207 -19.25 5.51 -6.12
N PRO A 208 -18.67 4.29 -6.12
CA PRO A 208 -17.43 3.89 -5.44
C PRO A 208 -16.14 4.33 -6.16
N ILE A 209 -15.13 4.75 -5.40
CA ILE A 209 -13.81 5.14 -5.92
C ILE A 209 -12.69 4.43 -5.15
N VAL A 210 -11.57 4.17 -5.81
CA VAL A 210 -10.35 3.68 -5.17
C VAL A 210 -9.46 4.87 -4.84
N LEU A 211 -9.12 5.06 -3.57
CA LEU A 211 -8.24 6.15 -3.12
C LEU A 211 -6.78 5.74 -3.29
N ALA A 212 -5.90 6.57 -3.83
CA ALA A 212 -4.47 6.27 -3.86
C ALA A 212 -3.80 6.48 -2.48
N ALA A 213 -2.51 6.18 -2.36
CA ALA A 213 -1.83 6.17 -1.07
C ALA A 213 -1.54 7.62 -0.66
N GLY A 214 -2.02 8.04 0.51
CA GLY A 214 -1.94 9.44 0.94
C GLY A 214 -2.98 10.37 0.30
N GLU A 215 -3.93 9.83 -0.46
CA GLU A 215 -5.11 10.58 -0.89
C GLU A 215 -6.21 10.53 0.18
N ARG A 216 -6.89 11.66 0.36
CA ARG A 216 -8.06 11.84 1.19
C ARG A 216 -9.28 12.18 0.34
N ALA A 217 -10.43 11.78 0.84
CA ALA A 217 -11.72 12.07 0.25
C ALA A 217 -12.52 13.04 1.13
N GLU A 218 -13.20 13.99 0.50
CA GLU A 218 -14.20 14.87 1.14
C GLU A 218 -15.50 14.86 0.33
N LEU A 219 -16.65 14.97 0.98
CA LEU A 219 -17.93 15.08 0.27
C LEU A 219 -17.99 16.39 -0.51
N ALA A 220 -18.46 16.33 -1.76
CA ALA A 220 -18.62 17.52 -2.59
C ALA A 220 -19.92 18.28 -2.31
N THR A 221 -20.89 17.63 -1.66
CA THR A 221 -22.25 18.14 -1.43
C THR A 221 -22.65 18.02 0.04
N GLU A 222 -23.33 19.03 0.58
CA GLU A 222 -23.84 19.07 1.95
C GLU A 222 -25.20 18.33 2.14
N LYS A 223 -25.71 17.70 1.06
CA LYS A 223 -26.95 16.88 1.09
C LYS A 223 -26.88 15.74 2.09
N TYR A 224 -25.67 15.23 2.33
CA TYR A 224 -25.42 14.08 3.18
C TYR A 224 -24.34 14.41 4.20
N ILE A 225 -24.55 13.96 5.44
CA ILE A 225 -23.60 14.06 6.54
C ILE A 225 -23.02 12.66 6.76
N PRO A 226 -21.70 12.49 6.75
CA PRO A 226 -21.09 11.20 7.07
C PRO A 226 -21.14 10.97 8.58
N LEU A 227 -21.43 9.73 9.00
CA LEU A 227 -21.39 9.36 10.41
C LEU A 227 -19.97 9.28 10.97
N ALA A 228 -18.99 8.99 10.11
CA ALA A 228 -17.58 8.96 10.45
C ALA A 228 -16.87 10.24 9.97
N PRO A 229 -15.93 10.80 10.74
CA PRO A 229 -15.18 11.98 10.33
C PRO A 229 -14.20 11.71 9.18
N VAL A 230 -13.76 10.45 9.00
CA VAL A 230 -12.82 10.02 7.96
C VAL A 230 -13.57 9.21 6.92
N LEU A 231 -13.42 9.57 5.64
CA LEU A 231 -14.06 8.88 4.51
C LEU A 231 -13.14 7.77 3.97
N GLU A 232 -13.06 6.65 4.68
CA GLU A 232 -12.31 5.47 4.27
C GLU A 232 -13.20 4.21 4.26
N GLY A 233 -13.02 3.33 3.28
CA GLY A 233 -13.73 2.05 3.23
C GLY A 233 -15.24 2.22 3.06
N PHE A 234 -16.01 1.72 4.03
CA PHE A 234 -17.47 1.80 4.02
C PHE A 234 -17.94 2.95 4.90
N VAL A 235 -18.57 3.96 4.29
CA VAL A 235 -19.10 5.13 4.99
C VAL A 235 -20.61 5.14 4.91
N ILE A 236 -21.25 5.21 6.07
CA ILE A 236 -22.69 5.42 6.16
C ILE A 236 -22.97 6.93 6.14
N LEU A 237 -23.82 7.33 5.21
CA LEU A 237 -24.26 8.70 5.01
C LEU A 237 -25.70 8.86 5.52
N ARG A 238 -25.93 9.91 6.31
CA ARG A 238 -27.27 10.33 6.74
C ARG A 238 -27.71 11.52 5.89
N LYS A 239 -28.98 11.57 5.51
CA LYS A 239 -29.55 12.75 4.86
C LYS A 239 -29.55 13.92 5.84
N ASN A 240 -29.06 15.07 5.39
CA ASN A 240 -29.01 16.27 6.21
C ASN A 240 -30.43 16.84 6.42
N PRO A 241 -30.94 16.95 7.66
CA PRO A 241 -32.27 17.49 7.94
C PRO A 241 -32.39 18.99 7.68
N ASP A 242 -31.27 19.72 7.72
CA ASP A 242 -31.22 21.18 7.54
C ASP A 242 -31.00 21.60 6.09
N TYR A 243 -30.92 20.63 5.17
CA TYR A 243 -30.68 20.89 3.75
C TYR A 243 -31.97 21.30 3.04
N CYS A 244 -32.14 22.60 2.82
CA CYS A 244 -33.12 23.12 1.87
C CYS A 244 -32.54 23.02 0.45
N GLU A 245 -33.28 22.38 -0.46
CA GLU A 245 -33.01 22.49 -1.90
C GLU A 245 -33.43 23.90 -2.35
N ASP A 246 -32.43 24.73 -2.71
CA ASP A 246 -32.65 25.93 -3.52
C ASP A 246 -32.98 25.56 -4.98
#